data_AF-A0A2E8FIV0-F1
#
_entry.id   AF-A0A2E8FIV0-F1
#
_cell.length_a   1.000
_cell.length_b   1.000
_cell.length_c   1.000
_cell.angle_alpha   90.00
_cell.angle_beta   90.00
_cell.angle_gamma   90.00
#
_symmetry.space_group_name_H-M   'P 1'
#
loop_
_entity.id
_entity.type
_entity.pdbx_description
1 polymer ?
#
loop_
_entity_poly.entity_id
_entity_poly.type
_entity_poly.pdbx_seq_one_letter_code
_entity_poly.pdbx_strand_id
1 'polypeptide(L)'
;MTDSTTPEQIENSAPKVHPSTRQLESGDPLELLAHEVEGDPELMLRLIVEEFARMGVGTDTMMQWARQPFYVGLHGLWRLYGEDGLRQRIQMVTDSCGIMRFTHKEMTPPPLVPLDLPDPERVTKRHA
;
A
#
# COMPACT_ATOMS: atom_id res chain seq x y z
N MET A 1 -21.34 -39.44 -33.31
CA MET A 1 -21.73 -38.22 -32.58
C MET A 1 -20.78 -37.14 -33.05
N THR A 2 -21.28 -36.26 -33.92
CA THR A 2 -20.53 -35.21 -34.59
C THR A 2 -20.23 -34.10 -33.60
N ASP A 3 -18.94 -33.84 -33.41
CA ASP A 3 -18.42 -32.71 -32.67
C ASP A 3 -18.58 -31.45 -33.53
N SER A 4 -19.68 -30.73 -33.33
CA SER A 4 -19.97 -29.48 -34.02
C SER A 4 -19.50 -28.33 -33.13
N THR A 5 -18.18 -28.12 -33.10
CA THR A 5 -17.62 -26.84 -32.66
C THR A 5 -17.89 -25.82 -33.76
N THR A 6 -18.84 -24.92 -33.51
CA THR A 6 -19.21 -23.82 -34.41
C THR A 6 -17.99 -22.91 -34.67
N PRO A 7 -17.71 -22.48 -35.92
CA PRO A 7 -16.52 -21.68 -36.25
C PRO A 7 -16.47 -20.25 -35.67
N GLU A 8 -17.49 -19.82 -34.93
CA GLU A 8 -17.67 -18.41 -34.52
C GLU A 8 -16.81 -17.95 -33.33
N GLN A 9 -15.98 -18.81 -32.72
CA GLN A 9 -15.27 -18.44 -31.49
C GLN A 9 -13.80 -18.03 -31.66
N ILE A 10 -13.29 -17.87 -32.89
CA ILE A 10 -11.87 -17.54 -33.13
C ILE A 10 -11.64 -16.03 -33.41
N GLU A 11 -12.68 -15.26 -33.72
CA GLU A 11 -12.54 -13.84 -34.09
C GLU A 11 -12.83 -12.87 -32.93
N ASN A 12 -12.06 -12.91 -31.84
CA ASN A 12 -11.88 -11.69 -31.03
C ASN A 12 -10.67 -11.71 -30.08
N SER A 13 -9.59 -12.36 -30.47
CA SER A 13 -8.36 -12.28 -29.68
C SER A 13 -7.64 -10.98 -30.02
N ALA A 14 -8.07 -9.88 -29.41
CA ALA A 14 -7.30 -8.65 -29.38
C ALA A 14 -5.85 -8.98 -28.94
N PRO A 15 -4.83 -8.34 -29.53
CA PRO A 15 -3.45 -8.59 -29.12
C PRO A 15 -3.35 -8.43 -27.60
N LYS A 16 -2.78 -9.44 -26.94
CA LYS A 16 -2.64 -9.50 -25.47
C LYS A 16 -1.62 -8.44 -25.04
N VAL A 17 -2.05 -7.19 -24.97
CA VAL A 17 -1.26 -6.07 -24.46
C VAL A 17 -1.32 -6.12 -22.94
N HIS A 18 -0.18 -5.92 -22.28
CA HIS A 18 -0.12 -5.93 -20.83
C HIS A 18 -1.00 -4.80 -20.25
N PRO A 19 -1.86 -5.05 -19.24
CA PRO A 19 -2.80 -4.06 -18.73
C PRO A 19 -2.16 -2.75 -18.28
N SER A 20 -0.93 -2.81 -17.76
CA SER A 20 -0.20 -1.61 -17.30
C SER A 20 0.37 -0.74 -18.43
N THR A 21 0.39 -1.22 -19.68
CA THR A 21 1.00 -0.50 -20.82
C THR A 21 -0.02 -0.03 -21.84
N ARG A 22 -1.28 -0.49 -21.75
CA ARG A 22 -2.36 0.03 -22.61
C ARG A 22 -2.96 1.29 -22.00
N GLN A 23 -3.62 2.09 -22.84
CA GLN A 23 -4.38 3.24 -22.36
C GLN A 23 -5.54 2.77 -21.50
N LEU A 24 -5.86 3.56 -20.47
CA LEU A 24 -7.02 3.36 -19.62
C LEU A 24 -8.29 3.62 -20.42
N GLU A 25 -9.21 2.67 -20.39
CA GLU A 25 -10.49 2.74 -21.10
C GLU A 25 -11.65 2.96 -20.11
N SER A 26 -12.76 3.53 -20.57
CA SER A 26 -13.93 3.82 -19.72
C SER A 26 -14.59 2.58 -19.12
N GLY A 27 -14.35 1.40 -19.70
CA GLY A 27 -14.86 0.12 -19.19
C GLY A 27 -13.91 -0.57 -18.21
N ASP A 28 -12.76 0.03 -17.90
CA ASP A 28 -11.79 -0.60 -17.02
C ASP A 28 -12.31 -0.65 -15.57
N PRO A 29 -12.19 -1.81 -14.90
CA PRO A 29 -12.62 -1.97 -13.53
C PRO A 29 -11.63 -1.23 -12.60
N LEU A 30 -11.91 0.05 -12.38
CA LEU A 30 -11.17 0.90 -11.44
C LEU A 30 -11.74 0.84 -10.02
N GLU A 31 -12.78 0.04 -9.82
CA GLU A 31 -13.36 -0.18 -8.50
C GLU A 31 -12.39 -0.99 -7.64
N LEU A 32 -12.07 -0.44 -6.47
CA LEU A 32 -11.28 -1.14 -5.47
C LEU A 32 -12.18 -2.12 -4.72
N LEU A 33 -12.11 -3.39 -5.12
CA LEU A 33 -12.83 -4.48 -4.46
C LEU A 33 -11.93 -5.17 -3.46
N ALA A 34 -12.45 -5.39 -2.25
CA ALA A 34 -11.82 -6.19 -1.22
C ALA A 34 -12.71 -7.38 -0.87
N HIS A 35 -12.08 -8.55 -0.69
CA HIS A 35 -12.77 -9.79 -0.36
C HIS A 35 -12.11 -10.44 0.86
N GLU A 36 -12.93 -11.08 1.69
CA GLU A 36 -12.45 -11.92 2.78
C GLU A 36 -11.91 -13.23 2.20
N VAL A 37 -10.77 -13.67 2.72
CA VAL A 37 -10.13 -14.94 2.39
C VAL A 37 -9.86 -15.71 3.68
N GLU A 38 -9.79 -17.04 3.59
CA GLU A 38 -9.46 -17.87 4.74
C GLU A 38 -8.03 -17.57 5.23
N GLY A 39 -7.85 -17.45 6.54
CA GLY A 39 -6.58 -17.11 7.15
C GLY A 39 -6.65 -16.99 8.67
N ASP A 40 -5.57 -16.51 9.27
CA ASP A 40 -5.49 -16.26 10.71
C ASP A 40 -5.99 -14.83 11.05
N PRO A 41 -7.16 -14.69 11.70
CA PRO A 41 -7.72 -13.39 12.03
C PRO A 41 -6.94 -12.65 13.12
N GLU A 42 -6.23 -13.33 14.02
CA GLU A 42 -5.40 -12.70 15.04
C GLU A 42 -4.12 -12.12 14.40
N LEU A 43 -3.52 -12.84 13.44
CA LEU A 43 -2.42 -12.30 12.64
C LEU A 43 -2.86 -11.09 11.82
N MET A 44 -4.01 -11.17 11.14
CA MET A 44 -4.56 -10.06 10.36
C MET A 44 -4.80 -8.83 11.24
N LEU A 45 -5.42 -9.02 12.41
CA LEU A 45 -5.66 -7.94 13.37
C LEU A 45 -4.34 -7.28 13.79
N ARG A 46 -3.35 -8.08 14.18
CA ARG A 46 -2.05 -7.57 14.61
C ARG A 46 -1.40 -6.72 13.51
N LEU A 47 -1.36 -7.22 12.28
CA LEU A 47 -0.75 -6.51 11.15
C LEU A 47 -1.45 -5.17 10.86
N ILE A 48 -2.78 -5.17 10.82
CA ILE A 48 -3.56 -3.96 10.58
C ILE A 48 -3.32 -2.92 11.69
N VAL A 49 -3.40 -3.36 12.96
CA VAL A 49 -3.24 -2.44 14.10
C VAL A 49 -1.81 -1.92 14.19
N GLU A 50 -0.79 -2.76 14.00
CA GLU A 50 0.61 -2.34 13.97
C GLU A 50 0.86 -1.24 12.93
N GLU A 51 0.35 -1.42 11.71
CA GLU A 51 0.51 -0.48 10.61
C GLU A 51 -0.09 0.89 10.96
N PHE A 52 -1.34 0.90 11.43
CA PHE A 52 -2.03 2.14 11.77
C PHE A 52 -1.50 2.81 13.04
N ALA A 53 -1.13 2.03 14.06
CA ALA A 53 -0.54 2.55 15.29
C ALA A 53 0.80 3.27 15.01
N ARG A 54 1.62 2.73 14.09
CA ARG A 54 2.88 3.37 13.66
C ARG A 54 2.66 4.70 12.94
N MET A 55 1.52 4.87 12.29
CA MET A 55 1.08 6.14 11.69
C MET A 55 0.42 7.09 12.70
N GLY A 56 0.34 6.73 13.98
CA GLY A 56 -0.24 7.56 15.03
C GLY A 56 -1.77 7.49 15.12
N VAL A 57 -2.40 6.50 14.47
CA VAL A 57 -3.84 6.27 14.57
C VAL A 57 -4.14 5.57 15.89
N GLY A 58 -5.09 6.13 16.67
CA GLY A 58 -5.51 5.56 17.94
C GLY A 58 -6.67 4.56 17.83
N THR A 59 -6.89 3.82 18.93
CA THR A 59 -7.92 2.79 19.07
C THR A 59 -9.31 3.27 18.66
N ASP A 60 -9.75 4.45 19.09
CA ASP A 60 -11.10 4.94 18.79
C ASP A 60 -11.35 5.19 17.30
N THR A 61 -10.34 5.69 16.58
CA THR A 61 -10.41 5.89 15.13
C THR A 61 -10.50 4.54 14.41
N MET A 62 -9.69 3.56 14.81
CA MET A 62 -9.76 2.21 14.24
C MET A 62 -11.14 1.57 14.51
N MET A 63 -11.69 1.75 15.71
CA MET A 63 -13.04 1.27 16.03
C MET A 63 -14.13 1.95 15.19
N GLN A 64 -13.97 3.22 14.80
CA GLN A 64 -14.90 3.87 13.88
C GLN A 64 -14.85 3.25 12.49
N TRP A 65 -13.65 2.98 11.96
CA TRP A 65 -13.47 2.31 10.67
C TRP A 65 -14.00 0.88 10.68
N ALA A 66 -13.82 0.15 11.78
CA ALA A 66 -14.28 -1.22 11.92
C ALA A 66 -15.81 -1.36 11.76
N ARG A 67 -16.58 -0.30 12.04
CA ARG A 67 -18.04 -0.29 11.86
C ARG A 67 -18.47 -0.04 10.41
N GLN A 68 -17.56 0.39 9.54
CA GLN A 68 -17.87 0.71 8.16
C GLN A 68 -17.58 -0.50 7.26
N PRO A 69 -18.58 -1.03 6.53
CA PRO A 69 -18.39 -2.18 5.63
C PRO A 69 -17.33 -1.97 4.55
N PHE A 70 -17.02 -0.70 4.22
CA PHE A 70 -15.96 -0.33 3.30
C PHE A 70 -14.58 -0.88 3.72
N TYR A 71 -14.28 -0.90 5.03
CA TYR A 71 -13.02 -1.45 5.55
C TYR A 71 -13.15 -2.95 5.76
N VAL A 72 -13.30 -3.72 4.67
CA VAL A 72 -13.65 -5.15 4.68
C VAL A 72 -12.86 -5.96 5.72
N GLY A 73 -11.53 -5.83 5.78
CA GLY A 73 -10.71 -6.56 6.74
C GLY A 73 -11.03 -6.20 8.20
N LEU A 74 -11.05 -4.91 8.53
CA LEU A 74 -11.31 -4.45 9.90
C LEU A 74 -12.78 -4.68 10.31
N HIS A 75 -13.70 -4.57 9.35
CA HIS A 75 -15.11 -4.86 9.54
C HIS A 75 -15.38 -6.35 9.75
N GLY A 76 -14.69 -7.22 9.01
CA GLY A 76 -14.71 -8.67 9.23
C GLY A 76 -14.28 -9.02 10.65
N LEU A 77 -13.18 -8.41 11.13
CA LEU A 77 -12.68 -8.60 12.50
C LEU A 77 -13.67 -8.08 13.56
N TRP A 78 -14.35 -6.96 13.30
CA TRP A 78 -15.42 -6.46 14.18
C TRP A 78 -16.62 -7.41 14.25
N ARG A 79 -17.05 -7.97 13.12
CA ARG A 79 -18.11 -8.99 13.09
C ARG A 79 -17.71 -10.27 13.83
N LEU A 80 -16.44 -10.66 13.74
CA LEU A 80 -15.90 -11.86 14.38
C LEU A 80 -15.78 -11.71 15.91
N TYR A 81 -15.20 -10.61 16.38
CA TYR A 81 -14.88 -10.44 17.80
C TYR A 81 -15.92 -9.61 18.58
N GLY A 82 -16.80 -8.90 17.88
CA GLY A 82 -17.70 -7.92 18.46
C GLY A 82 -16.98 -6.64 18.90
N GLU A 83 -17.77 -5.67 19.36
CA GLU A 83 -17.31 -4.32 19.71
C GLU A 83 -16.24 -4.33 20.81
N ASP A 84 -16.55 -4.90 21.98
CA ASP A 84 -15.65 -4.88 23.13
C ASP A 84 -14.44 -5.79 22.92
N GLY A 85 -14.66 -6.95 22.30
CA GLY A 85 -13.63 -7.94 22.01
C GLY A 85 -12.57 -7.42 21.04
N LEU A 86 -13.00 -6.67 20.01
CA LEU A 86 -12.09 -6.01 19.08
C LEU A 86 -11.35 -4.86 19.76
N ARG A 87 -12.06 -3.99 20.49
CA ARG A 87 -11.46 -2.85 21.19
C ARG A 87 -10.32 -3.29 22.11
N GLN A 88 -10.55 -4.32 22.93
CA GLN A 88 -9.55 -4.84 23.85
C GLN A 88 -8.28 -5.30 23.11
N ARG A 89 -8.45 -6.04 22.01
CA ARG A 89 -7.32 -6.55 21.22
C ARG A 89 -6.54 -5.44 20.53
N ILE A 90 -7.23 -4.45 19.94
CA ILE A 90 -6.58 -3.28 19.35
C ILE A 90 -5.74 -2.57 20.41
N GLN A 91 -6.29 -2.39 21.61
CA GLN A 91 -5.56 -1.75 22.70
C GLN A 91 -4.31 -2.55 23.08
N MET A 92 -4.42 -3.87 23.23
CA MET A 92 -3.28 -4.73 23.55
C MET A 92 -2.15 -4.63 22.52
N VAL A 93 -2.48 -4.63 21.21
CA VAL A 93 -1.47 -4.50 20.16
C VAL A 93 -0.86 -3.10 20.16
N THR A 94 -1.69 -2.06 20.34
CA THR A 94 -1.24 -0.66 20.39
C THR A 94 -0.29 -0.42 21.57
N ASP A 95 -0.58 -0.98 22.75
CA ASP A 95 0.26 -0.87 23.94
C ASP A 95 1.63 -1.55 23.76
N SER A 96 1.71 -2.56 22.89
CA SER A 96 2.97 -3.23 22.53
C SER A 96 3.73 -2.54 21.40
N CYS A 97 3.09 -1.62 20.68
CA CYS A 97 3.67 -0.94 19.53
C CYS A 97 4.44 0.31 19.95
N GLY A 98 5.71 0.37 19.54
CA GLY A 98 6.48 1.62 19.59
C GLY A 98 5.87 2.65 18.63
N ILE A 99 5.57 3.84 19.15
CA ILE A 99 5.13 4.98 18.33
C ILE A 99 6.37 5.74 17.86
N MET A 100 6.49 5.95 16.55
CA MET A 100 7.58 6.73 15.99
C MET A 100 7.35 8.22 16.29
N ARG A 101 8.30 8.85 16.99
CA ARG A 101 8.28 10.27 17.33
C ARG A 101 9.34 11.00 16.52
N PHE A 102 8.93 12.07 15.84
CA PHE A 102 9.84 12.91 15.08
C PHE A 102 9.97 14.28 15.75
N THR A 103 11.17 14.84 15.70
CA THR A 103 11.40 16.25 15.97
C THR A 103 11.91 16.87 14.68
N HIS A 104 11.13 17.76 14.09
CA HIS A 104 11.57 18.52 12.93
C HIS A 104 12.60 19.57 13.39
N LYS A 105 13.76 19.60 12.75
CA LYS A 105 14.76 20.65 12.95
C LYS A 105 15.00 21.30 11.61
N GLU A 106 14.61 22.56 11.49
CA GLU A 106 15.02 23.37 10.34
C GLU A 106 16.53 23.62 10.45
N MET A 107 17.27 23.15 9.45
CA MET A 107 18.69 23.47 9.31
C MET A 107 18.82 24.59 8.30
N THR A 108 19.55 25.64 8.67
CA THR A 108 20.03 26.61 7.69
C THR A 108 20.88 25.85 6.66
N PRO A 109 20.58 25.96 5.35
CA PRO A 109 21.41 25.32 4.35
C PRO A 109 22.86 25.83 4.50
N PRO A 110 23.87 24.94 4.41
CA PRO A 110 25.26 25.38 4.45
C PRO A 110 25.51 26.39 3.31
N PRO A 111 26.42 27.35 3.50
CA PRO A 111 26.81 28.24 2.42
C PRO A 111 27.23 27.39 1.21
N LEU A 112 26.72 27.74 0.03
CA LEU A 112 27.15 27.10 -1.22
C LEU A 112 28.64 27.37 -1.38
N VAL A 113 29.46 26.34 -1.20
CA VAL A 113 30.88 26.39 -1.54
C VAL A 113 30.97 26.04 -3.03
N PRO A 114 31.49 26.94 -3.88
CA PRO A 114 31.82 26.59 -5.24
C PRO A 114 32.75 25.38 -5.21
N LEU A 115 32.32 24.26 -5.79
CA LEU A 115 33.23 23.15 -6.08
C LEU A 115 34.23 23.68 -7.10
N ASP A 116 35.48 23.84 -6.66
CA ASP A 116 36.61 24.12 -7.56
C ASP A 116 36.87 22.83 -8.36
N LEU A 117 36.06 22.64 -9.40
CA LEU A 117 36.25 21.58 -10.37
C LEU A 117 37.56 21.89 -11.11
N PRO A 118 38.51 20.95 -11.18
CA PRO A 118 39.73 21.18 -11.93
C PRO A 118 39.35 21.55 -13.37
N ASP A 119 39.90 22.67 -13.82
CA ASP A 119 39.77 23.14 -15.19
C ASP A 119 40.08 21.96 -16.15
N PRO A 120 39.13 21.54 -17.00
CA PRO A 120 39.33 20.42 -17.92
C PRO A 120 40.53 20.64 -18.85
N GLU A 121 40.97 21.89 -19.05
CA GLU A 121 42.14 22.22 -19.87
C GLU A 121 43.49 22.01 -19.16
N ARG A 122 43.51 21.83 -17.83
CA ARG A 122 44.75 21.54 -17.08
C ARG A 122 45.11 20.06 -17.02
N VAL A 123 44.19 19.14 -17.35
CA VAL A 123 44.41 17.69 -17.28
C VAL A 123 45.21 17.18 -18.49
N THR A 124 45.21 17.89 -19.63
CA THR A 124 45.80 17.42 -20.89
C THR A 124 47.29 17.78 -21.10
N LYS A 125 47.91 18.58 -20.21
CA LYS A 125 49.32 19.05 -20.37
C LYS A 125 50.34 18.36 -19.46
N ARG A 126 50.15 17.08 -19.15
CA ARG A 126 51.17 16.25 -18.45
C ARG A 126 51.65 15.04 -19.27
N HIS A 127 51.71 15.13 -20.59
CA HIS A 127 52.51 14.19 -21.40
C HIS A 127 52.98 14.89 -22.69
N ALA A 128 54.13 15.56 -22.62
CA ALA A 128 55.01 15.84 -23.75
C ALA A 128 56.43 16.02 -23.22
#